data_AF-A0A0P0C034-F1
#
_entry.id   AF-A0A0P0C034-F1
#
_cell.length_a   1.000
_cell.length_b   1.000
_cell.length_c   1.000
_cell.angle_alpha   90.00
_cell.angle_beta   90.00
_cell.angle_gamma   90.00
#
_symmetry.space_group_name_H-M   'P 1'
#
loop_
_entity.id
_entity.type
_entity.pdbx_description
1 polymer ?
#
loop_
_entity_poly.entity_id
_entity_poly.type
_entity_poly.pdbx_seq_one_letter_code
_entity_poly.pdbx_strand_id
1 'polypeptide(L)'
;MEMVTKLTKAGIGLAMLFMFSSCTQEAKNETNAEATEVEAETSAAGSEVSSEMGEAGNEVDSELNDFSNWVKDKTARAETATEAEWQEFETEYKRREAELDAKSSTWDEKTKREWEDVKDSWNKTENKVQERLRNLGRENNN
;
A
#
# COMPACT_ATOMS: atom_id res chain seq x y z
N MET A 1 -31.26 48.36 -6.36
CA MET A 1 -30.56 47.15 -5.90
C MET A 1 -30.14 46.38 -7.12
N GLU A 2 -28.89 46.55 -7.51
CA GLU A 2 -28.23 45.70 -8.50
C GLU A 2 -27.83 44.40 -7.80
N MET A 3 -28.11 43.25 -8.42
CA MET A 3 -27.26 42.06 -8.28
C MET A 3 -27.54 41.13 -9.45
N VAL A 4 -26.63 41.22 -10.42
CA VAL A 4 -26.48 40.36 -11.59
C VAL A 4 -25.87 39.05 -11.13
N THR A 5 -26.59 37.93 -11.22
CA THR A 5 -26.02 36.59 -11.02
C THR A 5 -25.59 36.03 -12.38
N LYS A 6 -24.28 35.93 -12.59
CA LYS A 6 -23.68 35.38 -13.81
C LYS A 6 -23.65 33.86 -13.74
N LEU A 7 -24.16 33.23 -14.78
CA LEU A 7 -23.93 31.84 -15.17
C LEU A 7 -22.45 31.61 -15.47
N THR A 8 -21.81 30.65 -14.79
CA THR A 8 -20.50 30.14 -15.20
C THR A 8 -20.66 28.70 -15.65
N LYS A 9 -20.49 28.50 -16.96
CA LYS A 9 -20.32 27.21 -17.62
C LYS A 9 -18.89 26.72 -17.40
N ALA A 10 -18.72 25.44 -17.09
CA ALA A 10 -17.49 24.72 -17.38
C ALA A 10 -17.87 23.31 -17.83
N GLY A 11 -17.89 23.13 -19.15
CA GLY A 11 -17.80 21.82 -19.76
C GLY A 11 -16.33 21.54 -20.08
N ILE A 12 -15.86 20.34 -19.76
CA ILE A 12 -14.68 19.73 -20.38
C ILE A 12 -15.04 18.26 -20.59
N GLY A 13 -15.25 17.90 -21.85
CA GLY A 13 -15.19 16.51 -22.28
C GLY A 13 -13.74 16.12 -22.56
N LEU A 14 -13.43 14.84 -22.39
CA LEU A 14 -12.33 14.19 -23.07
C LEU A 14 -12.71 12.73 -23.33
N ALA A 15 -13.18 12.47 -24.54
CA ALA A 15 -13.22 11.15 -25.12
C ALA A 15 -11.92 10.93 -25.91
N MET A 16 -11.30 9.75 -25.76
CA MET A 16 -10.52 8.96 -26.75
C MET A 16 -9.59 8.01 -25.98
N LEU A 17 -9.87 6.70 -25.99
CA LEU A 17 -9.39 5.69 -26.95
C LEU A 17 -7.87 5.47 -26.86
N PHE A 18 -7.45 4.27 -26.41
CA PHE A 18 -6.54 3.40 -27.17
C PHE A 18 -6.69 1.95 -26.70
N MET A 19 -7.00 1.07 -27.65
CA MET A 19 -6.84 -0.37 -27.53
C MET A 19 -5.35 -0.71 -27.63
N PHE A 20 -4.87 -1.65 -26.79
CA PHE A 20 -3.72 -2.48 -27.14
C PHE A 20 -3.99 -3.94 -26.81
N SER A 21 -3.67 -4.76 -27.80
CA SER A 21 -3.89 -6.19 -27.92
C SER A 21 -2.95 -7.03 -27.04
N SER A 22 -3.45 -8.23 -26.73
CA SER A 22 -2.75 -9.48 -26.37
C SER A 22 -1.24 -9.48 -26.21
N CYS A 23 -0.78 -10.00 -25.06
CA CYS A 23 0.42 -10.82 -25.01
C CYS A 23 0.11 -12.10 -24.22
N THR A 24 -0.17 -13.18 -24.94
CA THR A 24 0.01 -14.56 -24.47
C THR A 24 1.50 -14.85 -24.48
N GLN A 25 2.07 -15.22 -23.33
CA GLN A 25 3.33 -15.93 -23.30
C GLN A 25 3.25 -17.04 -22.25
N GLU A 26 3.06 -18.26 -22.76
CA GLU A 26 3.36 -19.49 -22.05
C GLU A 26 4.87 -19.55 -21.85
N ALA A 27 5.34 -19.62 -20.60
CA ALA A 27 6.69 -20.05 -20.29
C ALA A 27 6.62 -21.15 -19.22
N LYS A 28 7.17 -22.29 -19.62
CA LYS A 28 7.26 -23.54 -18.88
C LYS A 28 8.26 -23.40 -17.72
N ASN A 29 7.96 -24.08 -16.61
CA ASN A 29 8.84 -24.93 -15.80
C ASN A 29 10.34 -24.70 -15.98
N GLU A 30 11.10 -24.42 -14.90
CA GLU A 30 12.10 -25.34 -14.29
C GLU A 30 12.43 -24.89 -12.85
N THR A 31 12.25 -25.83 -11.92
CA THR A 31 12.75 -25.81 -10.54
C THR A 31 14.28 -25.72 -10.51
N ASN A 32 14.85 -24.84 -9.69
CA ASN A 32 16.15 -25.09 -9.08
C ASN A 32 16.03 -24.87 -7.56
N ALA A 33 16.29 -25.95 -6.85
CA ALA A 33 16.32 -26.02 -5.40
C ALA A 33 17.73 -25.65 -4.89
N GLU A 34 17.75 -25.31 -3.60
CA GLU A 34 18.92 -25.10 -2.74
C GLU A 34 19.62 -23.75 -2.87
N ALA A 35 20.11 -23.12 -1.82
CA ALA A 35 19.92 -23.14 -0.38
C ALA A 35 20.87 -22.04 0.09
N THR A 36 20.49 -21.14 0.99
CA THR A 36 21.40 -20.64 2.03
C THR A 36 20.58 -19.96 3.09
N GLU A 37 20.82 -20.50 4.27
CA GLU A 37 20.24 -20.25 5.56
C GLU A 37 20.85 -18.94 6.08
N VAL A 38 20.02 -17.97 6.43
CA VAL A 38 20.40 -16.91 7.36
C VAL A 38 19.29 -16.84 8.39
N GLU A 39 19.48 -17.64 9.43
CA GLU A 39 18.82 -17.50 10.71
C GLU A 39 19.17 -16.16 11.36
N ALA A 40 18.23 -15.68 12.18
CA ALA A 40 18.38 -14.68 13.23
C ALA A 40 18.77 -13.28 12.72
N GLU A 41 18.03 -12.20 12.98
CA GLU A 41 17.58 -11.71 14.27
C GLU A 41 16.43 -10.70 14.00
N THR A 42 15.16 -11.06 14.17
CA THR A 42 14.08 -10.04 14.36
C THR A 42 12.97 -10.61 15.24
N SER A 43 13.38 -11.19 16.36
CA SER A 43 12.48 -11.69 17.40
C SER A 43 12.80 -10.97 18.72
N ALA A 44 12.65 -9.64 18.74
CA ALA A 44 12.73 -8.85 19.97
C ALA A 44 12.18 -7.42 19.82
N ALA A 45 11.02 -7.21 19.18
CA ALA A 45 10.22 -5.98 19.33
C ALA A 45 8.85 -6.16 18.68
N GLY A 46 7.88 -6.64 19.45
CA GLY A 46 6.52 -6.85 18.94
C GLY A 46 5.63 -7.72 19.83
N SER A 47 6.16 -8.22 20.94
CA SER A 47 5.40 -8.94 21.94
C SER A 47 4.94 -7.97 23.03
N GLU A 48 3.84 -7.24 22.81
CA GLU A 48 2.90 -6.80 23.86
C GLU A 48 1.81 -5.85 23.34
N VAL A 49 0.87 -6.34 22.53
CA VAL A 49 -0.48 -5.73 22.54
C VAL A 49 -1.50 -6.86 22.41
N SER A 50 -1.78 -7.51 23.53
CA SER A 50 -2.93 -8.40 23.62
C SER A 50 -3.50 -8.28 25.02
N SER A 51 -4.44 -7.35 25.19
CA SER A 51 -5.35 -7.29 26.34
C SER A 51 -6.56 -6.41 26.00
N GLU A 52 -7.59 -7.08 25.50
CA GLU A 52 -9.01 -6.88 25.82
C GLU A 52 -9.64 -5.50 25.54
N MET A 53 -10.26 -5.33 24.37
CA MET A 53 -11.21 -4.24 24.07
C MET A 53 -12.48 -4.86 23.47
N GLY A 54 -13.66 -4.61 24.08
CA GLY A 54 -14.92 -5.32 23.82
C GLY A 54 -15.34 -5.42 22.33
N GLU A 55 -16.20 -6.39 22.00
CA GLU A 55 -16.61 -6.86 20.66
C GLU A 55 -16.40 -5.91 19.44
N ALA A 56 -16.78 -4.63 19.50
CA ALA A 56 -16.59 -3.65 18.42
C ALA A 56 -15.17 -3.02 18.36
N GLY A 57 -14.51 -2.85 19.51
CA GLY A 57 -13.08 -2.52 19.58
C GLY A 57 -12.22 -3.67 19.04
N ASN A 58 -12.57 -4.91 19.40
CA ASN A 58 -11.91 -6.11 18.90
C ASN A 58 -11.93 -6.22 17.36
N GLU A 59 -13.03 -5.89 16.70
CA GLU A 59 -13.12 -5.95 15.23
C GLU A 59 -12.23 -4.91 14.55
N VAL A 60 -12.29 -3.65 15.00
CA VAL A 60 -11.45 -2.57 14.49
C VAL A 60 -9.96 -2.84 14.75
N ASP A 61 -9.61 -3.25 15.97
CA ASP A 61 -8.24 -3.57 16.34
C ASP A 61 -7.72 -4.76 15.53
N SER A 62 -8.57 -5.75 15.25
CA SER A 62 -8.23 -6.88 14.38
C SER A 62 -7.97 -6.44 12.95
N GLU A 63 -8.84 -5.63 12.35
CA GLU A 63 -8.67 -5.13 10.98
C GLU A 63 -7.41 -4.27 10.82
N LEU A 64 -7.15 -3.37 11.79
CA LEU A 64 -5.96 -2.54 11.80
C LEU A 64 -4.69 -3.39 11.98
N ASN A 65 -4.72 -4.39 12.87
CA ASN A 65 -3.61 -5.31 13.07
C ASN A 65 -3.32 -6.13 11.80
N ASP A 66 -4.36 -6.67 11.16
CA ASP A 66 -4.23 -7.41 9.90
C ASP A 66 -3.64 -6.54 8.79
N PHE A 67 -4.08 -5.29 8.70
CA PHE A 67 -3.51 -4.34 7.74
C PHE A 67 -2.07 -3.96 8.08
N SER A 68 -1.74 -3.74 9.35
CA SER A 68 -0.37 -3.49 9.81
C SER A 68 0.56 -4.64 9.44
N ASN A 69 0.11 -5.88 9.63
CA ASN A 69 0.88 -7.06 9.24
C ASN A 69 1.03 -7.18 7.73
N TRP A 70 -0.02 -6.87 6.98
CA TRP A 70 0.05 -6.80 5.52
C TRP A 70 1.06 -5.74 5.04
N VAL A 71 1.06 -4.54 5.63
CA VAL A 71 2.02 -3.48 5.32
C VAL A 71 3.45 -3.95 5.59
N LYS A 72 3.71 -4.58 6.75
CA LYS A 72 5.03 -5.13 7.08
C LYS A 72 5.51 -6.17 6.07
N ASP A 73 4.66 -7.13 5.70
CA ASP A 73 4.98 -8.14 4.68
C ASP A 73 5.30 -7.49 3.33
N LYS A 74 4.49 -6.51 2.91
CA LYS A 74 4.68 -5.83 1.63
C LYS A 74 5.91 -4.93 1.63
N THR A 75 6.24 -4.28 2.74
CA THR A 75 7.50 -3.56 2.92
C THR A 75 8.71 -4.48 2.73
N ALA A 76 8.68 -5.70 3.29
CA ALA A 76 9.76 -6.67 3.08
C ALA A 76 9.86 -7.13 1.62
N ARG A 77 8.72 -7.29 0.93
CA ARG A 77 8.67 -7.65 -0.51
C ARG A 77 9.06 -6.50 -1.44
N ALA A 78 8.86 -5.25 -1.02
CA ALA A 78 9.03 -4.07 -1.86
C ALA A 78 10.48 -3.86 -2.35
N GLU A 79 11.47 -4.38 -1.62
CA GLU A 79 12.89 -4.27 -1.98
C GLU A 79 13.21 -5.01 -3.30
N THR A 80 12.52 -6.11 -3.56
CA THR A 80 12.73 -6.97 -4.73
C THR A 80 11.59 -6.93 -5.74
N ALA A 81 10.46 -6.31 -5.39
CA ALA A 81 9.31 -6.18 -6.28
C ALA A 81 9.68 -5.50 -7.61
N THR A 82 9.07 -5.96 -8.70
CA THR A 82 9.07 -5.26 -9.98
C THR A 82 8.20 -4.00 -9.91
N GLU A 83 8.30 -3.13 -10.92
CA GLU A 83 7.43 -1.96 -11.03
C GLU A 83 5.95 -2.34 -11.11
N ALA A 84 5.62 -3.43 -11.82
CA ALA A 84 4.25 -3.92 -11.94
C ALA A 84 3.71 -4.44 -10.59
N GLU A 85 4.48 -5.26 -9.87
CA GLU A 85 4.10 -5.73 -8.54
C GLU A 85 3.96 -4.57 -7.54
N TRP A 86 4.81 -3.55 -7.64
CA TRP A 86 4.71 -2.36 -6.81
C TRP A 86 3.41 -1.59 -7.06
N GLN A 87 2.99 -1.43 -8.32
CA GLN A 87 1.71 -0.81 -8.66
C GLN A 87 0.51 -1.58 -8.10
N GLU A 88 0.58 -2.92 -8.07
CA GLU A 88 -0.43 -3.75 -7.42
C GLU A 88 -0.47 -3.52 -5.90
N PHE A 89 0.70 -3.42 -5.26
CA PHE A 89 0.77 -3.15 -3.83
C PHE A 89 0.21 -1.76 -3.47
N GLU A 90 0.56 -0.73 -4.24
CA GLU A 90 0.02 0.63 -4.06
C GLU A 90 -1.50 0.66 -4.22
N THR A 91 -2.04 -0.08 -5.19
CA THR A 91 -3.48 -0.16 -5.43
C THR A 91 -4.21 -0.81 -4.26
N GLU A 92 -3.71 -1.94 -3.78
CA GLU A 92 -4.30 -2.66 -2.66
C GLU A 92 -4.14 -1.88 -1.34
N TYR A 93 -3.01 -1.19 -1.13
CA TYR A 93 -2.82 -0.30 0.00
C TYR A 93 -3.90 0.78 0.04
N LYS A 94 -4.08 1.53 -1.05
CA LYS A 94 -5.09 2.61 -1.15
C LYS A 94 -6.50 2.11 -0.92
N ARG A 95 -6.83 0.90 -1.40
CA ARG A 95 -8.14 0.28 -1.17
C ARG A 95 -8.38 0.06 0.33
N ARG A 96 -7.43 -0.57 1.01
CA ARG A 96 -7.53 -0.88 2.45
C ARG A 96 -7.46 0.39 3.31
N GLU A 97 -6.64 1.34 2.92
CA GLU A 97 -6.54 2.66 3.56
C GLU A 97 -7.89 3.36 3.54
N ALA A 98 -8.56 3.44 2.39
CA ALA A 98 -9.88 4.07 2.28
C ALA A 98 -10.95 3.35 3.15
N GLU A 99 -10.90 2.02 3.24
CA GLU A 99 -11.82 1.24 4.07
C GLU A 99 -11.63 1.52 5.58
N LEU A 100 -10.37 1.65 6.01
CA LEU A 100 -10.00 1.95 7.39
C LEU A 100 -10.24 3.43 7.74
N ASP A 101 -9.89 4.36 6.86
CA ASP A 101 -10.15 5.80 7.05
C ASP A 101 -11.64 6.11 7.19
N ALA A 102 -12.51 5.39 6.46
CA ALA A 102 -13.96 5.53 6.60
C ALA A 102 -14.46 5.15 8.00
N LYS A 103 -13.76 4.24 8.69
CA LYS A 103 -14.06 3.79 10.07
C LYS A 103 -13.34 4.64 11.12
N SER A 104 -12.28 5.36 10.75
CA SER A 104 -11.39 6.10 11.67
C SER A 104 -12.06 7.11 12.59
N SER A 105 -13.22 7.66 12.17
CA SER A 105 -13.96 8.65 12.97
C SER A 105 -14.50 8.10 14.30
N THR A 106 -14.71 6.79 14.40
CA THR A 106 -15.23 6.12 15.61
C THR A 106 -14.12 5.56 16.50
N TRP A 107 -12.86 5.66 16.08
CA TRP A 107 -11.73 5.09 16.80
C TRP A 107 -11.31 5.96 17.97
N ASP A 108 -10.76 5.32 19.00
CA ASP A 108 -10.11 6.04 20.08
C ASP A 108 -8.71 6.55 19.66
N GLU A 109 -8.12 7.40 20.49
CA GLU A 109 -6.86 8.07 20.18
C GLU A 109 -5.66 7.12 20.11
N LYS A 110 -5.70 5.95 20.77
CA LYS A 110 -4.65 4.95 20.66
C LYS A 110 -4.70 4.30 19.28
N THR A 111 -5.86 3.81 18.85
CA THR A 111 -6.05 3.20 17.52
C THR A 111 -5.74 4.18 16.39
N LYS A 112 -6.13 5.46 16.53
CA LYS A 112 -5.73 6.49 15.55
C LYS A 112 -4.21 6.70 15.49
N ARG A 113 -3.51 6.65 16.62
CA ARG A 113 -2.05 6.76 16.62
C ARG A 113 -1.39 5.57 15.92
N GLU A 114 -1.86 4.36 16.23
CA GLU A 114 -1.38 3.14 15.56
C GLU A 114 -1.66 3.19 14.05
N TRP A 115 -2.78 3.79 13.65
CA TRP A 115 -3.10 4.04 12.25
C TRP A 115 -2.11 4.99 11.55
N GLU A 116 -1.79 6.12 12.18
CA GLU A 116 -0.77 7.04 11.66
C GLU A 116 0.60 6.35 11.55
N ASP A 117 0.98 5.52 12.52
CA ASP A 117 2.25 4.78 12.47
C ASP A 117 2.31 3.81 11.27
N VAL A 118 1.19 3.15 10.94
CA VAL A 118 1.09 2.29 9.75
C VAL A 118 1.25 3.10 8.46
N LYS A 119 0.61 4.26 8.36
CA LYS A 119 0.74 5.16 7.20
C LYS A 119 2.16 5.68 7.02
N ASP A 120 2.81 6.08 8.12
CA ASP A 120 4.20 6.50 8.10
C ASP A 120 5.15 5.38 7.66
N SER A 121 4.90 4.14 8.08
CA SER A 121 5.66 2.96 7.65
C SER A 121 5.52 2.71 6.15
N TRP A 122 4.30 2.82 5.62
CA TRP A 122 4.05 2.68 4.19
C TRP A 122 4.76 3.79 3.39
N ASN A 123 4.59 5.06 3.76
CA ASN A 123 5.23 6.19 3.08
C ASN A 123 6.77 6.04 3.03
N LYS A 124 7.40 5.57 4.11
CA LYS A 124 8.85 5.26 4.10
C LYS A 124 9.20 4.18 3.07
N THR A 125 8.34 3.18 2.90
CA THR A 125 8.49 2.14 1.89
C THR A 125 8.36 2.72 0.48
N GLU A 126 7.33 3.53 0.22
CA GLU A 126 7.11 4.16 -1.08
C GLU A 126 8.33 4.98 -1.51
N ASN A 127 8.86 5.81 -0.61
CA ASN A 127 10.05 6.62 -0.89
C ASN A 127 11.27 5.77 -1.28
N LYS A 128 11.51 4.66 -0.56
CA LYS A 128 12.61 3.73 -0.87
C LYS A 128 12.43 3.07 -2.23
N VAL A 129 11.22 2.61 -2.55
CA VAL A 129 10.93 1.95 -3.83
C VAL A 129 11.07 2.92 -5.00
N GLN A 130 10.55 4.14 -4.87
CA GLN A 130 10.67 5.19 -5.88
C GLN A 130 12.14 5.52 -6.16
N GLU A 131 12.97 5.62 -5.12
CA GLU A 131 14.41 5.83 -5.28
C GLU A 131 15.08 4.68 -6.05
N ARG A 132 14.79 3.43 -5.68
CA ARG A 132 15.32 2.24 -6.34
C ARG A 132 14.93 2.18 -7.82
N LEU A 133 13.65 2.33 -8.14
CA LEU A 133 13.14 2.28 -9.52
C LEU A 133 13.74 3.40 -10.38
N ARG A 134 13.88 4.61 -9.82
CA ARG A 134 14.57 5.73 -10.49
C ARG A 134 16.03 5.42 -10.80
N ASN A 135 16.73 4.74 -9.89
CA ASN A 135 18.14 4.39 -10.08
C ASN A 135 18.30 3.30 -11.16
N LEU A 136 17.46 2.26 -11.16
CA LEU A 136 17.42 1.25 -12.22
C LEU A 136 17.13 1.86 -13.60
N GLY A 137 16.21 2.80 -13.68
CA GLY A 137 15.93 3.54 -14.91
C GLY A 137 17.13 4.36 -15.41
N ARG A 138 17.97 4.89 -14.52
CA ARG A 138 19.19 5.62 -14.90
C ARG A 138 20.28 4.68 -15.41
N GLU A 139 20.47 3.52 -14.76
CA GLU A 139 21.47 2.52 -15.16
C GLU A 139 21.19 1.94 -16.56
N ASN A 140 19.92 1.72 -16.91
CA ASN A 140 19.54 1.19 -18.22
C ASN A 140 19.71 2.17 -19.40
N ASN A 141 20.02 3.45 -19.14
CA ASN A 141 20.14 4.51 -20.15
C ASN A 141 21.59 4.96 -20.41
N ASN A 142 22.59 4.28 -19.85
CA ASN A 142 24.01 4.60 -19.95
C ASN A 142 24.82 3.41 -20.48
#